data_AF-A0AA36LQD9-F1
#
_entry.id   AF-A0AA36LQD9-F1
#
_cell.length_a   1.000
_cell.length_b   1.000
_cell.length_c   1.000
_cell.angle_alpha   90.00
_cell.angle_beta   90.00
_cell.angle_gamma   90.00
#
_symmetry.space_group_name_H-M   'P 1'
#
loop_
_entity.id
_entity.type
_entity.pdbx_description
1 polymer ?
#
loop_
_entity_poly.entity_id
_entity_poly.type
_entity_poly.pdbx_seq_one_letter_code
_entity_poly.pdbx_strand_id
1 'polypeptide(L)'
;MSIPLIDVTDWRKDDEHGIFPIGARDKKMLWSPSNPPSGIKPNWPYLFKLSRDAYPDQFWMETIAFLVGESLGVSVPKAYPAVRILDNETSEFGALLEWFYDKERQLFVHASEFFHVLINDFDDDSGQHHNIEDLRLICRAFSINGVLDPHPLWTETLCDMLLLDSLIGNTDRHQENWGFIFVPGSKGENATHKVKAIIAPFFDNGTSLGHERFANRVQSWTKKKLDEYIQNGCHHLRKSRKDTRIRLNHLSSIQNLAKDEAYATHMVKRLNFDLDVLTNQIRELCDIKVGEPFTKMRADWTIRLLERRHQRLSVILNMRTINKIIEPSRLLLTWQPTTGGTRHIVGQLNRLADDSYTFTYHFNTEDFIAAKDKGFLGHPAFSMKYAEHTNNVLEPFVRRLPPRKRKDFEEYLAQHLLPSPFEGSDFALLGYTGAKSPGDGFCLLIDPDVLNGEAELLLEVAGTRYQLGLDLERVSVGDMVSLIPEPDNEHDPNAIAVVHEIGKLGYINKVLCDSLCKRIAKNKVTASVAKKNGTTDRPLVYLILECEK
;
A
#
# COMPACT_ATOMS: atom_id res chain seq x y z
N MET A 1 25.89 -4.17 1.52
CA MET A 1 26.93 -3.73 0.54
C MET A 1 27.55 -2.46 1.12
N SER A 2 28.88 -2.36 1.19
CA SER A 2 29.52 -1.13 1.69
C SER A 2 29.46 -0.03 0.62
N ILE A 3 29.00 1.17 0.97
CA ILE A 3 28.97 2.35 0.08
C ILE A 3 30.18 3.24 0.40
N PRO A 4 31.21 3.30 -0.48
CA PRO A 4 32.38 4.17 -0.26
C PRO A 4 32.12 5.62 -0.70
N LEU A 5 32.91 6.54 -0.14
CA LEU A 5 33.10 7.86 -0.74
C LEU A 5 34.06 7.75 -1.93
N ILE A 6 33.64 8.20 -3.11
CA ILE A 6 34.47 8.17 -4.32
C ILE A 6 35.15 9.53 -4.53
N ASP A 7 36.47 9.54 -4.62
CA ASP A 7 37.23 10.71 -5.07
C ASP A 7 37.21 10.78 -6.60
N VAL A 8 36.67 11.88 -7.13
CA VAL A 8 36.56 12.14 -8.57
C VAL A 8 37.37 13.36 -9.01
N THR A 9 38.35 13.79 -8.20
CA THR A 9 39.22 14.94 -8.47
C THR A 9 39.90 14.86 -9.83
N ASP A 10 40.54 13.72 -10.11
CA ASP A 10 41.32 13.51 -11.34
C ASP A 10 40.50 12.89 -12.48
N TRP A 11 39.17 12.80 -12.33
CA TRP A 11 38.33 12.21 -13.38
C TRP A 11 38.19 13.17 -14.57
N ARG A 12 38.30 12.62 -15.77
CA ARG A 12 38.25 13.41 -17.00
C ARG A 12 36.85 14.00 -17.19
N LYS A 13 36.78 15.32 -17.41
CA LYS A 13 35.54 16.01 -17.79
C LYS A 13 35.23 15.78 -19.27
N ASP A 14 33.96 15.62 -19.59
CA ASP A 14 33.50 15.58 -20.98
C ASP A 14 33.16 17.01 -21.44
N ASP A 15 34.16 17.74 -21.94
CA ASP A 15 34.01 19.15 -22.37
C ASP A 15 33.52 19.27 -23.84
N GLU A 16 33.59 18.19 -24.65
CA GLU A 16 33.31 18.23 -26.10
C GLU A 16 31.92 17.70 -26.51
N HIS A 17 31.23 16.93 -25.65
CA HIS A 17 29.97 16.26 -25.99
C HIS A 17 28.88 16.41 -24.92
N GLY A 18 28.79 17.58 -24.30
CA GLY A 18 27.83 17.87 -23.21
C GLY A 18 26.36 17.72 -23.61
N ILE A 19 25.86 16.48 -23.70
CA ILE A 19 24.44 16.17 -23.59
C ILE A 19 24.12 16.30 -22.10
N PHE A 20 23.83 17.51 -21.66
CA PHE A 20 23.43 17.76 -20.28
C PHE A 20 22.01 17.23 -20.09
N PRO A 21 21.74 16.34 -19.12
CA PRO A 21 20.37 15.97 -18.80
C PRO A 21 19.66 17.20 -18.24
N ILE A 22 18.54 17.57 -18.87
CA ILE A 22 17.64 18.65 -18.46
C ILE A 22 17.36 18.52 -16.95
N GLY A 23 17.53 19.60 -16.19
CA GLY A 23 17.20 19.62 -14.76
C GLY A 23 17.88 20.75 -14.01
N ALA A 24 17.25 21.17 -12.90
CA ALA A 24 17.58 22.40 -12.18
C ALA A 24 18.71 22.29 -11.15
N ARG A 25 19.64 21.33 -11.30
CA ARG A 25 20.79 21.12 -10.39
C ARG A 25 22.09 21.15 -11.20
N ASP A 26 23.17 21.62 -10.60
CA ASP A 26 24.50 21.56 -11.22
C ASP A 26 24.94 20.11 -11.40
N LYS A 27 25.22 19.76 -12.65
CA LYS A 27 25.52 18.41 -13.10
C LYS A 27 26.74 18.44 -14.01
N LYS A 28 27.65 17.49 -13.84
CA LYS A 28 28.85 17.35 -14.66
C LYS A 28 29.02 15.89 -15.06
N MET A 29 29.28 15.63 -16.34
CA MET A 29 29.64 14.29 -16.80
C MET A 29 31.13 14.08 -16.56
N LEU A 30 31.47 13.01 -15.84
CA LEU A 30 32.84 12.62 -15.52
C LEU A 30 33.10 11.21 -16.06
N TRP A 31 34.31 10.98 -16.56
CA TRP A 31 34.74 9.67 -17.01
C TRP A 31 35.67 9.04 -15.99
N SER A 32 35.32 7.83 -15.56
CA SER A 32 36.15 7.05 -14.65
C SER A 32 37.49 6.68 -15.30
N PRO A 33 38.56 6.52 -14.50
CA PRO A 33 39.85 6.08 -15.01
C PRO A 33 39.79 4.62 -15.50
N SER A 34 40.84 4.19 -16.20
CA SER A 34 40.94 2.79 -16.67
C SER A 34 41.09 1.77 -15.55
N ASN A 35 41.57 2.20 -14.37
CA ASN A 35 41.65 1.39 -13.16
C ASN A 35 40.94 2.12 -12.00
N PRO A 36 39.60 2.09 -11.96
CA PRO A 36 38.84 2.83 -10.96
C PRO A 36 38.72 2.05 -9.63
N PRO A 37 38.23 2.70 -8.55
CA PRO A 37 37.91 2.02 -7.31
C PRO A 37 36.89 0.88 -7.50
N SER A 38 36.86 -0.06 -6.55
CA SER A 38 35.91 -1.17 -6.56
C SER A 38 34.46 -0.69 -6.67
N GLY A 39 33.67 -1.32 -7.53
CA GLY A 39 32.25 -0.97 -7.76
C GLY A 39 32.01 0.07 -8.86
N ILE A 40 33.07 0.66 -9.42
CA ILE A 40 33.03 1.60 -10.53
C ILE A 40 33.48 0.90 -11.83
N LYS A 41 32.78 1.15 -12.93
CA LYS A 41 33.14 0.65 -14.27
C LYS A 41 34.34 1.43 -14.80
N PRO A 42 35.35 0.78 -15.39
CA PRO A 42 36.50 1.46 -15.99
C PRO A 42 36.11 2.18 -17.28
N ASN A 43 36.71 3.35 -17.54
CA ASN A 43 36.49 4.16 -18.74
C ASN A 43 35.00 4.38 -19.07
N TRP A 44 34.19 4.62 -18.06
CA TRP A 44 32.74 4.71 -18.17
C TRP A 44 32.25 6.10 -17.71
N PRO A 45 31.20 6.65 -18.34
CA PRO A 45 30.62 7.91 -17.91
C PRO A 45 29.82 7.78 -16.60
N TYR A 46 29.92 8.82 -15.78
CA TYR A 46 29.16 8.99 -14.54
C TYR A 46 28.66 10.44 -14.46
N LEU A 47 27.43 10.60 -13.98
CA LEU A 47 26.84 11.91 -13.72
C LEU A 47 27.15 12.33 -12.28
N PHE A 48 28.02 13.32 -12.11
CA PHE A 48 28.28 13.94 -10.82
C PHE A 48 27.29 15.09 -10.58
N LYS A 49 26.48 14.96 -9.54
CA LYS A 49 25.31 15.80 -9.27
C LYS A 49 25.42 16.45 -7.90
N LEU A 50 25.47 17.78 -7.90
CA LEU A 50 25.50 18.56 -6.67
C LEU A 50 24.09 18.71 -6.07
N SER A 51 24.06 19.02 -4.77
CA SER A 51 22.84 19.45 -4.09
C SER A 51 22.42 20.86 -4.53
N ARG A 52 21.18 21.23 -4.22
CA ARG A 52 20.77 22.64 -4.22
C ARG A 52 21.28 23.30 -2.94
N ASP A 53 21.64 24.57 -3.00
CA ASP A 53 22.09 25.34 -1.83
C ASP A 53 21.09 25.30 -0.66
N ALA A 54 19.79 25.30 -0.98
CA ALA A 54 18.72 25.24 0.03
C ALA A 54 18.61 23.86 0.74
N TYR A 55 19.16 22.80 0.13
CA TYR A 55 19.09 21.41 0.59
C TYR A 55 20.44 20.71 0.39
N PRO A 56 21.48 21.07 1.16
CA PRO A 56 22.86 20.62 0.94
C PRO A 56 23.03 19.09 1.08
N ASP A 57 22.17 18.43 1.85
CA ASP A 57 22.16 16.97 2.03
C ASP A 57 21.32 16.21 0.99
N GLN A 58 20.72 16.89 0.00
CA GLN A 58 19.83 16.28 -0.99
C GLN A 58 20.50 15.20 -1.84
N PHE A 59 21.80 15.31 -2.13
CA PHE A 59 22.51 14.30 -2.93
C PHE A 59 22.48 12.90 -2.28
N TRP A 60 22.40 12.82 -0.95
CA TRP A 60 22.27 11.54 -0.23
C TRP A 60 21.01 10.77 -0.63
N MET A 61 19.95 11.47 -1.03
CA MET A 61 18.68 10.85 -1.42
C MET A 61 18.84 9.99 -2.68
N GLU A 62 19.75 10.34 -3.60
CA GLU A 62 20.05 9.52 -4.78
C GLU A 62 20.70 8.18 -4.35
N THR A 63 21.63 8.24 -3.39
CA THR A 63 22.30 7.04 -2.84
C THR A 63 21.32 6.14 -2.10
N ILE A 64 20.45 6.73 -1.27
CA ILE A 64 19.45 5.97 -0.51
C ILE A 64 18.39 5.38 -1.45
N ALA A 65 17.96 6.11 -2.48
CA ALA A 65 17.04 5.58 -3.47
C ALA A 65 17.64 4.39 -4.25
N PHE A 66 18.95 4.40 -4.51
CA PHE A 66 19.65 3.25 -5.06
C PHE A 66 19.61 2.05 -4.09
N LEU A 67 19.89 2.24 -2.80
CA LEU A 67 19.79 1.16 -1.79
C LEU A 67 18.36 0.59 -1.67
N VAL A 68 17.35 1.46 -1.74
CA VAL A 68 15.93 1.04 -1.76
C VAL A 68 15.63 0.26 -3.05
N GLY A 69 16.11 0.72 -4.20
CA GLY A 69 15.98 0.02 -5.49
C GLY A 69 16.57 -1.39 -5.45
N GLU A 70 17.79 -1.54 -4.92
CA GLU A 70 18.44 -2.84 -4.71
C GLU A 70 17.60 -3.75 -3.79
N SER A 71 17.05 -3.20 -2.71
CA SER A 71 16.23 -3.95 -1.77
C SER A 71 14.92 -4.45 -2.40
N LEU A 72 14.28 -3.63 -3.24
CA LEU A 72 13.08 -4.01 -3.99
C LEU A 72 13.41 -4.93 -5.19
N GLY A 73 14.66 -4.95 -5.65
CA GLY A 73 15.04 -5.52 -6.95
C GLY A 73 14.48 -4.72 -8.14
N VAL A 74 14.35 -3.39 -7.98
CA VAL A 74 13.89 -2.43 -8.99
C VAL A 74 15.11 -1.69 -9.54
N SER A 75 15.18 -1.57 -10.86
CA SER A 75 16.33 -0.97 -11.54
C SER A 75 16.42 0.54 -11.27
N VAL A 76 17.41 0.93 -10.48
CA VAL A 76 17.79 2.32 -10.18
C VAL A 76 19.29 2.45 -10.47
N PRO A 77 19.77 3.53 -11.13
CA PRO A 77 21.20 3.69 -11.37
C PRO A 77 21.98 3.66 -10.06
N LYS A 78 23.15 2.99 -10.08
CA LYS A 78 24.07 3.00 -8.94
C LYS A 78 24.44 4.43 -8.60
N ALA A 79 24.35 4.78 -7.33
CA ALA A 79 24.67 6.11 -6.85
C ALA A 79 25.58 6.00 -5.64
N TYR A 80 26.70 6.73 -5.69
CA TYR A 80 27.68 6.80 -4.62
C TYR A 80 27.85 8.24 -4.14
N PRO A 81 28.10 8.50 -2.85
CA PRO A 81 28.61 9.80 -2.43
C PRO A 81 30.00 9.99 -3.04
N ALA A 82 30.29 11.20 -3.52
CA ALA A 82 31.56 11.53 -4.13
C ALA A 82 32.05 12.92 -3.72
N VAL A 83 33.38 13.08 -3.78
CA VAL A 83 34.08 14.33 -3.51
C VAL A 83 34.93 14.71 -4.71
N ARG A 84 34.96 16.01 -5.03
CA ARG A 84 35.91 16.60 -5.95
C ARG A 84 36.66 17.74 -5.26
N ILE A 85 37.98 17.68 -5.27
CA ILE A 85 38.83 18.76 -4.79
C ILE A 85 39.13 19.68 -6.00
N LEU A 86 38.92 20.97 -5.83
CA LEU A 86 39.19 21.99 -6.83
C LEU A 86 40.59 22.58 -6.66
N ASP A 87 41.11 23.26 -7.69
CA ASP A 87 42.46 23.86 -7.70
C ASP A 87 42.70 24.86 -6.55
N ASN A 88 41.63 25.45 -6.02
CA ASN A 88 41.67 26.36 -4.87
C ASN A 88 41.53 25.64 -3.51
N GLU A 89 41.76 24.33 -3.48
CA GLU A 89 41.63 23.43 -2.32
C GLU A 89 40.22 23.34 -1.71
N THR A 90 39.19 23.86 -2.39
CA THR A 90 37.80 23.67 -1.94
C THR A 90 37.26 22.32 -2.39
N SER A 91 36.42 21.70 -1.57
CA SER A 91 35.80 20.40 -1.87
C SER A 91 34.33 20.57 -2.25
N GLU A 92 33.93 19.97 -3.37
CA GLU A 92 32.54 19.81 -3.75
C GLU A 92 32.08 18.37 -3.44
N PHE A 93 30.92 18.24 -2.82
CA PHE A 93 30.31 16.95 -2.51
C PHE A 93 29.03 16.76 -3.33
N GLY A 94 28.79 15.53 -3.78
CA GLY A 94 27.63 15.23 -4.59
C GLY A 94 27.38 13.74 -4.73
N ALA A 95 26.33 13.40 -5.48
CA ALA A 95 26.05 12.03 -5.87
C ALA A 95 26.72 11.74 -7.21
N LEU A 96 27.44 10.63 -7.30
CA LEU A 96 28.02 10.09 -8.51
C LEU A 96 27.14 8.95 -9.01
N LEU A 97 26.34 9.23 -10.04
CA LEU A 97 25.41 8.27 -10.62
C LEU A 97 26.04 7.58 -11.82
N GLU A 98 26.00 6.25 -11.85
CA GLU A 98 26.45 5.48 -13.00
C GLU A 98 25.57 5.76 -14.23
N TRP A 99 26.20 6.09 -15.36
CA TRP A 99 25.46 6.23 -16.60
C TRP A 99 24.90 4.86 -17.04
N PHE A 100 23.60 4.80 -17.31
CA PHE A 100 22.88 3.53 -17.34
C PHE A 100 22.76 2.87 -18.73
N TYR A 101 23.33 3.47 -19.78
CA TYR A 101 23.33 2.92 -21.13
C TYR A 101 24.65 3.18 -21.86
N ASP A 102 24.96 2.35 -22.84
CA ASP A 102 26.13 2.52 -23.71
C ASP A 102 25.78 3.45 -24.88
N LYS A 103 26.29 4.68 -24.86
CA LYS A 103 26.01 5.70 -25.90
C LYS A 103 26.48 5.31 -27.30
N GLU A 104 27.43 4.39 -27.42
CA GLU A 104 27.93 3.93 -28.73
C GLU A 104 27.01 2.88 -29.36
N ARG A 105 26.22 2.18 -28.53
CA ARG A 105 25.42 1.02 -28.95
C ARG A 105 23.93 1.20 -28.73
N GLN A 106 23.53 2.15 -27.91
CA GLN A 106 22.16 2.32 -27.43
C GLN A 106 21.76 3.79 -27.50
N LEU A 107 20.46 4.02 -27.70
CA LEU A 107 19.87 5.35 -27.70
C LEU A 107 18.88 5.46 -26.54
N PHE A 108 19.11 6.38 -25.62
CA PHE A 108 18.11 6.74 -24.63
C PHE A 108 17.19 7.84 -25.17
N VAL A 109 15.88 7.67 -24.98
CA VAL A 109 14.86 8.65 -25.34
C VAL A 109 13.99 8.89 -24.11
N HIS A 110 13.86 10.15 -23.71
CA HIS A 110 12.99 10.56 -22.61
C HIS A 110 11.52 10.25 -22.91
N ALA A 111 10.71 10.09 -21.86
CA ALA A 111 9.30 9.77 -22.06
C ALA A 111 8.50 10.91 -22.70
N SER A 112 8.89 12.16 -22.44
CA SER A 112 8.29 13.38 -23.01
C SER A 112 8.15 13.31 -24.53
N GLU A 113 9.19 12.84 -25.23
CA GLU A 113 9.19 12.69 -26.69
C GLU A 113 7.99 11.85 -27.18
N PHE A 114 7.62 10.79 -26.44
CA PHE A 114 6.48 9.95 -26.79
C PHE A 114 5.14 10.57 -26.40
N PHE A 115 5.11 11.41 -25.36
CA PHE A 115 3.93 12.21 -25.05
C PHE A 115 3.68 13.29 -26.10
N HIS A 116 4.72 13.96 -26.61
CA HIS A 116 4.63 14.92 -27.72
C HIS A 116 4.07 14.29 -29.00
N VAL A 117 4.43 13.03 -29.27
CA VAL A 117 3.85 12.27 -30.40
C VAL A 117 2.37 11.98 -30.18
N LEU A 118 1.94 11.74 -28.94
CA LEU A 118 0.56 11.39 -28.61
C LEU A 118 -0.36 12.61 -28.38
N ILE A 119 0.23 13.75 -28.00
CA ILE A 119 -0.47 14.96 -27.54
C ILE A 119 0.20 16.15 -28.22
N ASN A 120 -0.46 16.69 -29.26
CA ASN A 120 0.08 17.78 -30.09
C ASN A 120 0.46 19.06 -29.32
N ASP A 121 -0.22 19.33 -28.20
CA ASP A 121 -0.03 20.47 -27.30
C ASP A 121 0.45 20.01 -25.91
N PHE A 122 1.35 19.02 -25.88
CA PHE A 122 1.88 18.51 -24.62
C PHE A 122 2.52 19.63 -23.78
N ASP A 123 2.21 19.62 -22.48
CA ASP A 123 2.64 20.65 -21.54
C ASP A 123 3.88 20.15 -20.79
N ASP A 124 5.04 20.60 -21.23
CA ASP A 124 6.32 20.27 -20.61
C ASP A 124 6.50 20.97 -19.26
N ASP A 125 5.94 22.17 -19.10
CA ASP A 125 6.25 23.08 -18.00
C ASP A 125 5.52 22.70 -16.71
N SER A 126 4.19 22.53 -16.78
CA SER A 126 3.40 22.22 -15.58
C SER A 126 3.19 20.72 -15.37
N GLY A 127 3.51 19.92 -16.40
CA GLY A 127 3.37 18.47 -16.40
C GLY A 127 1.92 17.99 -16.37
N GLN A 128 0.95 18.86 -16.60
CA GLN A 128 -0.48 18.55 -16.47
C GLN A 128 -0.93 17.43 -17.42
N HIS A 129 -0.23 17.26 -18.54
CA HIS A 129 -0.48 16.22 -19.52
C HIS A 129 0.25 14.90 -19.24
N HIS A 130 1.19 14.85 -18.29
CA HIS A 130 1.92 13.62 -17.93
C HIS A 130 1.04 12.69 -17.06
N ASN A 131 0.58 11.58 -17.64
CA ASN A 131 -0.41 10.71 -17.00
C ASN A 131 -0.23 9.22 -17.28
N ILE A 132 -0.77 8.38 -16.39
CA ILE A 132 -0.59 6.91 -16.42
C ILE A 132 -1.41 6.21 -17.52
N GLU A 133 -2.56 6.75 -17.94
CA GLU A 133 -3.37 6.17 -19.02
C GLU A 133 -2.65 6.24 -20.37
N ASP A 134 -2.14 7.42 -20.71
CA ASP A 134 -1.38 7.63 -21.96
C ASP A 134 -0.02 6.91 -21.90
N LEU A 135 0.63 6.84 -20.73
CA LEU A 135 1.82 6.01 -20.51
C LEU A 135 1.56 4.53 -20.85
N ARG A 136 0.46 3.97 -20.36
CA ARG A 136 0.06 2.59 -20.67
C ARG A 136 -0.19 2.42 -22.17
N LEU A 137 -0.75 3.42 -22.84
CA LEU A 137 -0.96 3.38 -24.29
C LEU A 137 0.39 3.32 -25.05
N ILE A 138 1.36 4.16 -24.67
CA ILE A 138 2.70 4.18 -25.24
C ILE A 138 3.38 2.81 -25.07
N CYS A 139 3.43 2.28 -23.84
CA CYS A 139 4.06 1.00 -23.57
C CYS A 139 3.35 -0.16 -24.28
N ARG A 140 2.02 -0.15 -24.30
CA ARG A 140 1.22 -1.17 -25.01
C ARG A 140 1.49 -1.12 -26.52
N ALA A 141 1.60 0.07 -27.11
CA ALA A 141 1.93 0.21 -28.53
C ALA A 141 3.30 -0.38 -28.85
N PHE A 142 4.32 -0.09 -28.05
CA PHE A 142 5.65 -0.69 -28.24
C PHE A 142 5.65 -2.20 -28.03
N SER A 143 4.90 -2.70 -27.04
CA SER A 143 4.78 -4.13 -26.78
C SER A 143 4.10 -4.88 -27.94
N ILE A 144 2.97 -4.38 -28.47
CA ILE A 144 2.25 -4.99 -29.60
C ILE A 144 3.13 -5.04 -30.86
N ASN A 145 3.94 -3.99 -31.10
CA ASN A 145 4.86 -3.95 -32.23
C ASN A 145 6.15 -4.77 -32.00
N GLY A 146 6.27 -5.43 -30.85
CA GLY A 146 7.44 -6.24 -30.49
C GLY A 146 8.72 -5.43 -30.31
N VAL A 147 8.59 -4.13 -30.00
CA VAL A 147 9.71 -3.22 -29.71
C VAL A 147 10.18 -3.45 -28.28
N LEU A 148 9.27 -3.45 -27.30
CA LEU A 148 9.66 -3.74 -25.91
C LEU A 148 10.08 -5.20 -25.74
N ASP A 149 11.11 -5.40 -24.93
CA ASP A 149 11.48 -6.73 -24.44
C ASP A 149 10.28 -7.36 -23.70
N PRO A 150 9.93 -8.64 -23.96
CA PRO A 150 8.87 -9.32 -23.23
C PRO A 150 9.18 -9.56 -21.74
N HIS A 151 10.46 -9.52 -21.33
CA HIS A 151 10.85 -9.75 -19.93
C HIS A 151 11.87 -8.71 -19.41
N PRO A 152 11.61 -8.05 -18.27
CA PRO A 152 10.37 -8.09 -17.48
C PRO A 152 9.18 -7.52 -18.25
N LEU A 153 7.95 -7.88 -17.84
CA LEU A 153 6.76 -7.33 -18.49
C LEU A 153 6.71 -5.82 -18.24
N TRP A 154 6.41 -5.03 -19.26
CA TRP A 154 6.34 -3.57 -19.11
C TRP A 154 5.31 -3.14 -18.05
N THR A 155 4.24 -3.91 -17.86
CA THR A 155 3.25 -3.68 -16.81
C THR A 155 3.84 -3.87 -15.41
N GLU A 156 4.67 -4.90 -15.20
CA GLU A 156 5.42 -5.11 -13.97
C GLU A 156 6.39 -3.96 -13.72
N THR A 157 7.11 -3.52 -14.75
CA THR A 157 8.04 -2.38 -14.64
C THR A 157 7.32 -1.07 -14.28
N LEU A 158 6.11 -0.84 -14.79
CA LEU A 158 5.29 0.31 -14.36
C LEU A 158 4.79 0.17 -12.91
N CYS A 159 4.48 -1.05 -12.46
CA CYS A 159 4.16 -1.31 -11.06
C CYS A 159 5.38 -1.04 -10.17
N ASP A 160 6.56 -1.50 -10.59
CA ASP A 160 7.84 -1.27 -9.92
C ASP A 160 8.13 0.24 -9.77
N MET A 161 7.87 1.04 -10.81
CA MET A 161 8.01 2.51 -10.76
C MET A 161 7.10 3.11 -9.67
N LEU A 162 5.80 2.79 -9.70
CA LEU A 162 4.83 3.37 -8.79
C LEU A 162 5.06 2.89 -7.34
N LEU A 163 5.51 1.64 -7.15
CA LEU A 163 5.86 1.09 -5.84
C LEU A 163 7.11 1.76 -5.27
N LEU A 164 8.18 1.88 -6.08
CA LEU A 164 9.40 2.59 -5.69
C LEU A 164 9.07 4.02 -5.27
N ASP A 165 8.39 4.78 -6.14
CA ASP A 165 8.05 6.18 -5.89
C ASP A 165 7.13 6.34 -4.67
N SER A 166 6.25 5.38 -4.39
CA SER A 166 5.40 5.40 -3.20
C SER A 166 6.17 5.10 -1.91
N LEU A 167 7.16 4.20 -1.97
CA LEU A 167 8.00 3.84 -0.83
C LEU A 167 9.00 4.96 -0.48
N ILE A 168 9.67 5.53 -1.49
CA ILE A 168 10.60 6.65 -1.26
C ILE A 168 9.87 8.00 -1.17
N GLY A 169 8.60 8.06 -1.55
CA GLY A 169 7.81 9.30 -1.56
C GLY A 169 8.26 10.29 -2.62
N ASN A 170 8.61 9.83 -3.82
CA ASN A 170 9.05 10.68 -4.92
C ASN A 170 7.88 11.51 -5.46
N THR A 171 7.99 12.83 -5.38
CA THR A 171 6.94 13.75 -5.85
C THR A 171 7.19 14.31 -7.25
N ASP A 172 8.30 13.94 -7.88
CA ASP A 172 8.88 14.62 -9.03
C ASP A 172 9.37 13.64 -10.12
N ARG A 173 8.72 12.48 -10.23
CA ARG A 173 8.83 11.59 -11.39
C ARG A 173 8.16 12.23 -12.62
N HIS A 174 8.73 13.31 -13.14
CA HIS A 174 8.25 13.97 -14.35
C HIS A 174 8.76 13.23 -15.60
N GLN A 175 8.27 13.65 -16.77
CA GLN A 175 8.43 12.95 -18.04
C GLN A 175 9.88 12.90 -18.58
N GLU A 176 10.80 13.67 -17.99
CA GLU A 176 12.23 13.60 -18.30
C GLU A 176 12.98 12.67 -17.34
N ASN A 177 12.39 12.30 -16.20
CA ASN A 177 13.04 11.49 -15.15
C ASN A 177 12.83 9.98 -15.34
N TRP A 178 12.45 9.58 -16.55
CA TRP A 178 12.37 8.21 -17.01
C TRP A 178 12.25 8.19 -18.56
N GLY A 179 12.40 7.02 -19.16
CA GLY A 179 12.31 6.87 -20.61
C GLY A 179 12.61 5.46 -21.08
N PHE A 180 13.05 5.32 -22.32
CA PHE A 180 13.33 4.04 -22.96
C PHE A 180 14.75 4.00 -23.51
N ILE A 181 15.41 2.85 -23.40
CA ILE A 181 16.71 2.58 -24.00
C ILE A 181 16.47 1.69 -25.21
N PHE A 182 16.73 2.22 -26.40
CA PHE A 182 16.63 1.51 -27.66
C PHE A 182 17.96 0.89 -28.04
N VAL A 183 17.91 -0.37 -28.46
CA VAL A 183 19.03 -1.15 -29.00
C VAL A 183 18.77 -1.33 -30.50
N PRO A 184 19.59 -0.73 -31.38
CA PRO A 184 19.50 -0.95 -32.81
C PRO A 184 19.64 -2.45 -33.15
N GLY A 185 18.83 -2.94 -34.08
CA GLY A 185 18.92 -4.32 -34.54
C GLY A 185 20.26 -4.62 -35.23
N SER A 186 20.73 -5.86 -35.12
CA SER A 186 21.97 -6.30 -35.77
C SER A 186 21.85 -6.30 -37.29
N LYS A 187 22.88 -5.84 -38.01
CA LYS A 187 23.00 -6.04 -39.46
C LYS A 187 23.67 -7.39 -39.73
N GLY A 188 22.88 -8.45 -39.89
CA GLY A 188 23.37 -9.78 -40.28
C GLY A 188 22.37 -10.50 -41.18
N GLU A 189 22.83 -11.41 -42.03
CA GLU A 189 22.03 -12.07 -43.08
C GLU A 189 20.79 -12.84 -42.56
N ASN A 190 20.76 -13.18 -41.26
CA ASN A 190 19.61 -13.82 -40.58
C ASN A 190 19.00 -12.96 -39.45
N ALA A 191 19.36 -11.68 -39.34
CA ALA A 191 18.88 -10.82 -38.25
C ALA A 191 17.52 -10.21 -38.58
N THR A 192 16.54 -10.37 -37.67
CA THR A 192 15.33 -9.56 -37.71
C THR A 192 15.73 -8.10 -37.49
N HIS A 193 15.52 -7.22 -38.47
CA HIS A 193 15.94 -5.81 -38.45
C HIS A 193 15.11 -4.95 -37.44
N LYS A 194 14.64 -5.55 -36.35
CA LYS A 194 13.73 -4.92 -35.41
C LYS A 194 14.54 -4.25 -34.30
N VAL A 195 14.34 -2.96 -34.15
CA VAL A 195 14.80 -2.21 -32.98
C VAL A 195 14.11 -2.79 -31.74
N LYS A 196 14.88 -2.98 -30.67
CA LYS A 196 14.37 -3.40 -29.35
C LYS A 196 14.49 -2.26 -28.36
N ALA A 197 13.66 -2.28 -27.32
CA ALA A 197 13.73 -1.31 -26.25
C ALA A 197 13.47 -1.95 -24.89
N ILE A 198 14.06 -1.38 -23.87
CA ILE A 198 13.72 -1.60 -22.46
C ILE A 198 13.31 -0.26 -21.84
N ILE A 199 12.50 -0.31 -20.78
CA ILE A 199 12.30 0.86 -19.92
C ILE A 199 13.61 1.10 -19.17
N ALA A 200 14.08 2.35 -19.18
CA ALA A 200 15.33 2.73 -18.52
C ALA A 200 15.23 2.56 -17.00
N PRO A 201 16.35 2.38 -16.29
CA PRO A 201 16.37 2.47 -14.82
C PRO A 201 15.74 3.77 -14.32
N PHE A 202 15.06 3.76 -13.18
CA PHE A 202 14.40 4.95 -12.63
C PHE A 202 15.42 5.88 -11.98
N PHE A 203 15.77 6.95 -12.68
CA PHE A 203 16.82 7.91 -12.28
C PHE A 203 16.23 9.22 -11.74
N ASP A 204 17.08 10.11 -11.22
CA ASP A 204 16.67 11.39 -10.60
C ASP A 204 15.69 11.21 -9.43
N ASN A 205 16.17 10.56 -8.37
CA ASN A 205 15.38 10.27 -7.17
C ASN A 205 15.64 11.28 -6.05
N GLY A 206 16.42 12.34 -6.31
CA GLY A 206 16.80 13.33 -5.29
C GLY A 206 15.63 14.10 -4.67
N THR A 207 14.49 14.17 -5.35
CA THR A 207 13.26 14.81 -4.84
C THR A 207 12.35 13.77 -4.15
N SER A 208 12.90 13.09 -3.14
CA SER A 208 12.20 12.03 -2.38
C SER A 208 12.63 12.03 -0.91
N LEU A 209 12.22 11.01 -0.15
CA LEU A 209 12.69 10.67 1.20
C LEU A 209 12.57 11.82 2.23
N GLY A 210 11.63 12.74 1.98
CA GLY A 210 11.39 13.91 2.82
C GLY A 210 12.54 14.91 2.85
N HIS A 211 13.35 15.00 1.79
CA HIS A 211 14.47 15.94 1.67
C HIS A 211 14.06 17.39 1.95
N GLU A 212 12.82 17.78 1.59
CA GLU A 212 12.28 19.13 1.76
C GLU A 212 11.94 19.47 3.22
N ARG A 213 12.05 18.49 4.13
CA ARG A 213 11.80 18.67 5.55
C ARG A 213 13.11 18.82 6.31
N PHE A 214 13.22 19.85 7.14
CA PHE A 214 14.34 19.97 8.07
C PHE A 214 14.15 19.01 9.24
N ALA A 215 15.09 18.08 9.42
CA ALA A 215 14.95 16.97 10.36
C ALA A 215 14.66 17.42 11.80
N ASN A 216 15.27 18.51 12.26
CA ASN A 216 15.02 19.11 13.58
C ASN A 216 13.58 19.62 13.79
N ARG A 217 12.87 20.00 12.71
CA ARG A 217 11.47 20.48 12.78
C ARG A 217 10.45 19.34 12.73
N VAL A 218 10.86 18.17 12.24
CA VAL A 218 9.98 17.02 12.04
C VAL A 218 10.24 15.87 13.02
N GLN A 219 11.35 15.92 13.77
CA GLN A 219 11.70 14.93 14.78
C GLN A 219 10.57 14.71 15.79
N SER A 220 9.90 15.78 16.22
CA SER A 220 8.78 15.74 17.18
C SER A 220 7.42 15.41 16.57
N TRP A 221 7.34 15.14 15.27
CA TRP A 221 6.08 14.76 14.65
C TRP A 221 5.50 13.52 15.32
N THR A 222 4.22 13.58 15.66
CA THR A 222 3.48 12.40 16.11
C THR A 222 3.26 11.43 14.95
N LYS A 223 2.92 10.18 15.26
CA LYS A 223 2.51 9.19 14.25
C LYS A 223 1.39 9.72 13.36
N LYS A 224 0.41 10.45 13.92
CA LYS A 224 -0.67 11.10 13.18
C LYS A 224 -0.16 12.10 12.14
N LYS A 225 0.74 13.02 12.53
CA LYS A 225 1.31 14.00 11.58
C LYS A 225 2.14 13.33 10.49
N LEU A 226 2.89 12.30 10.85
CA LEU A 226 3.64 11.48 9.89
C LEU A 226 2.70 10.81 8.88
N ASP A 227 1.60 10.22 9.36
CA ASP A 227 0.58 9.61 8.52
C ASP A 227 -0.11 10.62 7.60
N GLU A 228 -0.44 11.82 8.10
CA GLU A 228 -1.01 12.90 7.29
C GLU A 228 -0.05 13.32 6.16
N TYR A 229 1.26 13.43 6.46
CA TYR A 229 2.26 13.74 5.44
C TYR A 229 2.36 12.64 4.38
N ILE A 230 2.39 11.36 4.78
CA ILE A 230 2.45 10.23 3.85
C ILE A 230 1.15 10.14 3.02
N GLN A 231 -0.01 10.30 3.65
CA GLN A 231 -1.33 10.22 3.02
C GLN A 231 -1.48 11.27 1.91
N ASN A 232 -0.89 12.45 2.09
CA ASN A 232 -0.95 13.55 1.12
C ASN A 232 0.12 13.48 0.02
N GLY A 233 1.01 12.48 0.05
CA GLY A 233 2.03 12.29 -0.97
C GLY A 233 1.44 11.93 -2.33
N CYS A 234 1.88 12.61 -3.39
CA CYS A 234 1.48 12.33 -4.76
C CYS A 234 2.70 12.18 -5.67
N HIS A 235 2.56 11.31 -6.66
CA HIS A 235 3.42 11.26 -7.83
C HIS A 235 3.34 12.57 -8.61
N HIS A 236 4.30 12.84 -9.48
CA HIS A 236 4.12 13.88 -10.49
C HIS A 236 3.08 13.46 -11.56
N LEU A 237 2.91 12.16 -11.81
CA LEU A 237 1.93 11.63 -12.76
C LEU A 237 0.48 11.97 -12.36
N ARG A 238 -0.38 12.16 -13.37
CA ARG A 238 -1.84 12.26 -13.23
C ARG A 238 -2.50 10.94 -13.60
N LYS A 239 -3.80 10.78 -13.29
CA LYS A 239 -4.55 9.59 -13.73
C LYS A 239 -4.78 9.61 -15.25
N SER A 240 -5.28 10.73 -15.78
CA SER A 240 -5.60 10.88 -17.19
C SER A 240 -5.70 12.36 -17.58
N ARG A 241 -5.92 12.63 -18.86
CA ARG A 241 -6.18 13.98 -19.38
C ARG A 241 -7.54 14.57 -18.98
N LYS A 242 -8.46 13.76 -18.43
CA LYS A 242 -9.79 14.25 -18.01
C LYS A 242 -9.73 15.15 -16.77
N ASP A 243 -8.74 14.92 -15.91
CA ASP A 243 -8.48 15.75 -14.74
C ASP A 243 -6.97 15.93 -14.56
N THR A 244 -6.45 16.98 -15.19
CA THR A 244 -5.02 17.31 -15.20
C THR A 244 -4.52 17.94 -13.91
N ARG A 245 -5.45 18.40 -13.05
CA ARG A 245 -5.14 19.11 -11.80
C ARG A 245 -4.86 18.15 -10.66
N ILE A 246 -5.45 16.95 -10.69
CA ILE A 246 -5.29 15.95 -9.64
C ILE A 246 -4.11 15.04 -9.97
N ARG A 247 -3.01 15.25 -9.25
CA ARG A 247 -1.88 14.32 -9.23
C ARG A 247 -2.29 12.99 -8.59
N LEU A 248 -1.74 11.91 -9.12
CA LEU A 248 -1.95 10.56 -8.65
C LEU A 248 -1.34 10.39 -7.26
N ASN A 249 -2.15 10.02 -6.27
CA ASN A 249 -1.69 9.81 -4.91
C ASN A 249 -0.85 8.53 -4.78
N HIS A 250 0.21 8.57 -3.97
CA HIS A 250 1.12 7.44 -3.76
C HIS A 250 0.35 6.20 -3.29
N LEU A 251 -0.32 6.28 -2.14
CA LEU A 251 -0.99 5.12 -1.54
C LEU A 251 -2.18 4.62 -2.36
N SER A 252 -3.05 5.53 -2.83
CA SER A 252 -4.23 5.11 -3.58
C SER A 252 -3.87 4.54 -4.97
N SER A 253 -2.74 4.93 -5.56
CA SER A 253 -2.26 4.31 -6.80
C SER A 253 -1.93 2.83 -6.61
N ILE A 254 -1.25 2.48 -5.51
CA ILE A 254 -0.92 1.11 -5.15
C ILE A 254 -2.19 0.32 -4.82
N GLN A 255 -3.13 0.92 -4.07
CA GLN A 255 -4.41 0.29 -3.79
C GLN A 255 -5.21 -0.02 -5.07
N ASN A 256 -5.16 0.88 -6.06
CA ASN A 256 -5.83 0.65 -7.33
C ASN A 256 -5.16 -0.44 -8.18
N LEU A 257 -3.82 -0.51 -8.18
CA LEU A 257 -3.08 -1.59 -8.84
C LEU A 257 -3.35 -2.94 -8.18
N ALA A 258 -3.42 -2.96 -6.84
CA ALA A 258 -3.65 -4.17 -6.05
C ALA A 258 -5.04 -4.81 -6.26
N LYS A 259 -5.96 -4.15 -6.97
CA LYS A 259 -7.22 -4.76 -7.42
C LYS A 259 -7.00 -5.90 -8.44
N ASP A 260 -5.87 -5.88 -9.12
CA ASP A 260 -5.42 -6.97 -9.99
C ASP A 260 -4.48 -7.89 -9.19
N GLU A 261 -4.86 -9.15 -9.04
CA GLU A 261 -4.13 -10.13 -8.23
C GLU A 261 -2.69 -10.36 -8.71
N ALA A 262 -2.44 -10.28 -10.02
CA ALA A 262 -1.10 -10.44 -10.58
C ALA A 262 -0.19 -9.25 -10.17
N TYR A 263 -0.71 -8.02 -10.24
CA TYR A 263 0.04 -6.84 -9.78
C TYR A 263 0.21 -6.81 -8.27
N ALA A 264 -0.82 -7.21 -7.50
CA ALA A 264 -0.70 -7.34 -6.05
C ALA A 264 0.40 -8.33 -5.68
N THR A 265 0.38 -9.54 -6.24
CA THR A 265 1.38 -10.59 -6.00
C THR A 265 2.79 -10.12 -6.36
N HIS A 266 2.95 -9.46 -7.51
CA HIS A 266 4.22 -8.89 -7.92
C HIS A 266 4.73 -7.83 -6.93
N MET A 267 3.89 -6.88 -6.54
CA MET A 267 4.28 -5.83 -5.59
C MET A 267 4.54 -6.37 -4.18
N VAL A 268 3.80 -7.37 -3.71
CA VAL A 268 4.06 -8.07 -2.43
C VAL A 268 5.44 -8.71 -2.47
N LYS A 269 5.77 -9.41 -3.56
CA LYS A 269 7.10 -10.02 -3.74
C LYS A 269 8.22 -8.98 -3.68
N ARG A 270 8.03 -7.81 -4.31
CA ARG A 270 8.99 -6.70 -4.29
C ARG A 270 9.15 -6.09 -2.91
N LEU A 271 8.05 -5.93 -2.17
CA LEU A 271 8.06 -5.31 -0.84
C LEU A 271 8.56 -6.26 0.26
N ASN A 272 8.67 -7.56 -0.03
CA ASN A 272 9.19 -8.60 0.87
C ASN A 272 10.72 -8.65 0.89
N PHE A 273 11.35 -7.57 1.35
CA PHE A 273 12.78 -7.47 1.61
C PHE A 273 13.06 -7.26 3.11
N ASP A 274 14.29 -7.53 3.53
CA ASP A 274 14.73 -7.29 4.90
C ASP A 274 14.93 -5.78 5.16
N LEU A 275 13.96 -5.19 5.84
CA LEU A 275 13.96 -3.77 6.15
C LEU A 275 15.05 -3.40 7.18
N ASP A 276 15.41 -4.31 8.09
CA ASP A 276 16.46 -4.05 9.07
C ASP A 276 17.83 -3.96 8.38
N VAL A 277 18.08 -4.81 7.38
CA VAL A 277 19.28 -4.72 6.54
C VAL A 277 19.35 -3.37 5.81
N LEU A 278 18.25 -2.91 5.20
CA LEU A 278 18.21 -1.61 4.54
C LEU A 278 18.46 -0.45 5.52
N THR A 279 17.78 -0.45 6.68
CA THR A 279 17.95 0.64 7.65
C THR A 279 19.36 0.67 8.24
N ASN A 280 20.00 -0.47 8.43
CA ASN A 280 21.41 -0.54 8.84
C ASN A 280 22.35 0.03 7.78
N GLN A 281 22.15 -0.29 6.50
CA GLN A 281 22.92 0.31 5.40
C GLN A 281 22.75 1.83 5.35
N ILE A 282 21.55 2.35 5.61
CA ILE A 282 21.31 3.80 5.68
C ILE A 282 22.04 4.43 6.88
N ARG A 283 22.09 3.76 8.04
CA ARG A 283 22.84 4.24 9.21
C ARG A 283 24.34 4.27 8.96
N GLU A 284 24.89 3.29 8.25
CA GLU A 284 26.32 3.24 7.87
C GLU A 284 26.74 4.45 7.03
N LEU A 285 25.82 5.07 6.27
CA LEU A 285 26.14 6.31 5.52
C LEU A 285 26.53 7.48 6.44
N CYS A 286 26.10 7.48 7.70
CA CYS A 286 26.47 8.51 8.67
C CYS A 286 27.96 8.49 9.02
N ASP A 287 28.65 7.37 8.81
CA ASP A 287 30.07 7.22 9.13
C ASP A 287 31.00 7.79 8.04
N ILE A 288 30.42 8.14 6.88
CA ILE A 288 31.16 8.71 5.75
C ILE A 288 31.46 10.19 6.04
N LYS A 289 32.75 10.51 6.17
CA LYS A 289 33.22 11.86 6.44
C LYS A 289 33.21 12.71 5.17
N VAL A 290 32.31 13.68 5.12
CA VAL A 290 32.17 14.68 4.05
C VAL A 290 31.88 16.06 4.66
N GLY A 291 31.99 17.12 3.85
CA GLY A 291 31.65 18.48 4.27
C GLY A 291 30.17 18.67 4.61
N GLU A 292 29.29 17.96 3.90
CA GLU A 292 27.83 17.95 4.12
C GLU A 292 27.35 16.57 4.57
N PRO A 293 27.48 16.24 5.88
CA PRO A 293 27.28 14.89 6.37
C PRO A 293 25.81 14.46 6.34
N PHE A 294 25.58 13.17 6.06
CA PHE A 294 24.30 12.54 6.34
C PHE A 294 24.14 12.37 7.85
N THR A 295 23.66 13.40 8.53
CA THR A 295 23.58 13.41 9.99
C THR A 295 22.69 12.28 10.52
N LYS A 296 22.99 11.79 11.73
CA LYS A 296 22.15 10.77 12.40
C LYS A 296 20.69 11.20 12.50
N MET A 297 20.43 12.48 12.78
CA MET A 297 19.06 13.02 12.84
C MET A 297 18.34 12.96 11.48
N ARG A 298 19.06 13.18 10.37
CA ARG A 298 18.52 13.00 9.03
C ARG A 298 18.27 11.52 8.73
N ALA A 299 19.21 10.64 9.07
CA ALA A 299 19.06 9.20 8.92
C ALA A 299 17.83 8.67 9.66
N ASP A 300 17.66 9.03 10.94
CA ASP A 300 16.52 8.65 11.76
C ASP A 300 15.19 9.12 11.12
N TRP A 301 15.15 10.33 10.55
CA TRP A 301 13.98 10.82 9.83
C TRP A 301 13.68 10.02 8.56
N THR A 302 14.69 9.77 7.73
CA THR A 302 14.55 9.01 6.49
C THR A 302 14.12 7.56 6.76
N ILE A 303 14.73 6.91 7.74
CA ILE A 303 14.37 5.55 8.19
C ILE A 303 12.92 5.52 8.68
N ARG A 304 12.54 6.46 9.55
CA ARG A 304 11.18 6.54 10.08
C ARG A 304 10.12 6.73 8.97
N LEU A 305 10.44 7.49 7.92
CA LEU A 305 9.58 7.61 6.74
C LEU A 305 9.47 6.30 5.97
N LEU A 306 10.59 5.64 5.68
CA LEU A 306 10.65 4.38 4.95
C LEU A 306 9.91 3.27 5.68
N GLU A 307 10.16 3.09 6.97
CA GLU A 307 9.48 2.11 7.81
C GLU A 307 7.97 2.33 7.80
N ARG A 308 7.53 3.58 7.98
CA ARG A 308 6.10 3.87 8.01
C ARG A 308 5.45 3.71 6.64
N ARG A 309 6.13 4.08 5.54
CA ARG A 309 5.64 3.86 4.17
C ARG A 309 5.60 2.38 3.83
N HIS A 310 6.65 1.61 4.15
CA HIS A 310 6.68 0.16 4.00
C HIS A 310 5.50 -0.48 4.72
N GLN A 311 5.29 -0.15 6.00
CA GLN A 311 4.15 -0.68 6.77
C GLN A 311 2.80 -0.34 6.11
N ARG A 312 2.62 0.90 5.65
CA ARG A 312 1.36 1.34 5.01
C ARG A 312 1.12 0.63 3.68
N LEU A 313 2.16 0.47 2.88
CA LEU A 313 2.11 -0.24 1.60
C LEU A 313 1.88 -1.74 1.79
N SER A 314 2.56 -2.37 2.75
CA SER A 314 2.35 -3.77 3.14
C SER A 314 0.91 -3.99 3.55
N VAL A 315 0.33 -3.10 4.37
CA VAL A 315 -1.08 -3.18 4.73
C VAL A 315 -1.99 -3.01 3.50
N ILE A 316 -1.69 -2.13 2.54
CA ILE A 316 -2.48 -1.96 1.31
C ILE A 316 -2.42 -3.21 0.42
N LEU A 317 -1.24 -3.79 0.26
CA LEU A 317 -1.01 -4.95 -0.59
C LEU A 317 -1.51 -6.26 0.03
N ASN A 318 -1.46 -6.35 1.37
CA ASN A 318 -2.02 -7.46 2.14
C ASN A 318 -3.49 -7.20 2.54
N MET A 319 -4.05 -6.02 2.25
CA MET A 319 -5.47 -5.72 2.46
C MET A 319 -6.26 -6.53 1.44
N ARG A 320 -6.61 -7.74 1.85
CA ARG A 320 -7.48 -8.60 1.08
C ARG A 320 -8.87 -7.97 1.02
N THR A 321 -9.32 -7.66 -0.19
CA THR A 321 -10.73 -7.36 -0.43
C THR A 321 -11.49 -8.67 -0.38
N ILE A 322 -12.67 -8.67 0.25
CA ILE A 322 -13.60 -9.80 0.21
C ILE A 322 -14.03 -9.97 -1.25
N ASN A 323 -13.64 -11.09 -1.84
CA ASN A 323 -13.92 -11.39 -3.24
C ASN A 323 -15.18 -12.23 -3.39
N LYS A 324 -15.59 -12.92 -2.32
CA LYS A 324 -16.79 -13.77 -2.31
C LYS A 324 -17.92 -13.11 -1.51
N ILE A 325 -18.65 -12.22 -2.18
CA ILE A 325 -19.86 -11.62 -1.60
C ILE A 325 -21.00 -12.64 -1.63
N ILE A 326 -21.58 -12.87 -0.46
CA ILE A 326 -22.77 -13.73 -0.30
C ILE A 326 -24.00 -12.84 -0.20
N GLU A 327 -25.09 -13.26 -0.86
CA GLU A 327 -26.43 -12.75 -0.62
C GLU A 327 -27.10 -13.56 0.50
N PRO A 328 -27.14 -13.07 1.74
CA PRO A 328 -27.74 -13.81 2.83
C PRO A 328 -29.27 -13.82 2.69
N SER A 329 -29.90 -14.93 3.05
CA SER A 329 -31.35 -15.02 3.22
C SER A 329 -31.79 -14.60 4.64
N ARG A 330 -30.86 -14.54 5.59
CA ARG A 330 -31.12 -14.14 6.98
C ARG A 330 -29.99 -13.29 7.56
N LEU A 331 -30.37 -12.29 8.34
CA LEU A 331 -29.48 -11.54 9.22
C LEU A 331 -29.97 -11.66 10.66
N LEU A 332 -29.06 -11.80 11.62
CA LEU A 332 -29.36 -11.77 13.04
C LEU A 332 -29.23 -10.33 13.56
N LEU A 333 -30.27 -9.83 14.24
CA LEU A 333 -30.21 -8.58 14.95
C LEU A 333 -29.68 -8.84 16.36
N THR A 334 -28.55 -8.23 16.66
CA THR A 334 -27.95 -8.28 18.00
C THR A 334 -28.00 -6.94 18.70
N TRP A 335 -28.03 -6.96 20.02
CA TRP A 335 -27.97 -5.78 20.87
C TRP A 335 -26.95 -5.97 21.99
N GLN A 336 -26.23 -4.91 22.34
CA GLN A 336 -25.29 -4.86 23.45
C GLN A 336 -25.52 -3.56 24.23
N PRO A 337 -25.50 -3.58 25.58
CA PRO A 337 -25.58 -2.36 26.35
C PRO A 337 -24.48 -1.37 25.95
N THR A 338 -24.79 -0.07 25.95
CA THR A 338 -23.83 0.99 25.60
C THR A 338 -22.68 1.10 26.62
N THR A 339 -22.88 0.60 27.84
CA THR A 339 -21.86 0.44 28.88
C THR A 339 -20.91 -0.74 28.63
N GLY A 340 -21.18 -1.57 27.61
CA GLY A 340 -20.41 -2.77 27.28
C GLY A 340 -21.02 -4.06 27.83
N GLY A 341 -20.27 -5.16 27.74
CA GLY A 341 -20.69 -6.49 28.22
C GLY A 341 -20.99 -7.48 27.09
N THR A 342 -21.82 -8.48 27.36
CA THR A 342 -22.19 -9.51 26.38
C THR A 342 -23.15 -8.96 25.33
N ARG A 343 -22.99 -9.42 24.08
CA ARG A 343 -23.91 -9.13 22.98
C ARG A 343 -24.99 -10.22 22.95
N HIS A 344 -26.24 -9.83 22.74
CA HIS A 344 -27.39 -10.73 22.76
C HIS A 344 -28.10 -10.74 21.41
N ILE A 345 -28.53 -11.91 20.94
CA ILE A 345 -29.40 -12.02 19.77
C ILE A 345 -30.82 -11.67 20.21
N VAL A 346 -31.39 -10.60 19.65
CA VAL A 346 -32.72 -10.11 20.03
C VAL A 346 -33.78 -10.34 18.95
N GLY A 347 -33.37 -10.69 17.74
CA GLY A 347 -34.27 -11.03 16.66
C GLY A 347 -33.52 -11.35 15.39
N GLN A 348 -34.25 -11.49 14.29
CA GLN A 348 -33.71 -11.79 12.97
C GLN A 348 -34.51 -11.09 11.88
N LEU A 349 -33.85 -10.81 10.75
CA LEU A 349 -34.49 -10.42 9.51
C LEU A 349 -34.38 -11.57 8.52
N ASN A 350 -35.47 -11.91 7.84
CA ASN A 350 -35.44 -12.84 6.72
C ASN A 350 -35.76 -12.09 5.42
N ARG A 351 -35.03 -12.44 4.36
CA ARG A 351 -35.33 -12.07 2.98
C ARG A 351 -36.04 -13.25 2.31
N LEU A 352 -37.26 -13.01 1.86
CA LEU A 352 -38.09 -14.01 1.20
C LEU A 352 -37.79 -14.09 -0.30
N ALA A 353 -38.31 -15.13 -0.96
CA ALA A 353 -38.02 -15.39 -2.38
C ALA A 353 -38.55 -14.32 -3.34
N ASP A 354 -39.56 -13.55 -2.92
CA ASP A 354 -40.14 -12.42 -3.65
C ASP A 354 -39.46 -11.07 -3.34
N ASP A 355 -38.30 -11.11 -2.66
CA ASP A 355 -37.56 -9.93 -2.19
C ASP A 355 -38.32 -9.08 -1.15
N SER A 356 -39.33 -9.66 -0.49
CA SER A 356 -39.94 -9.07 0.70
C SER A 356 -39.17 -9.46 1.98
N TYR A 357 -39.36 -8.70 3.06
CA TYR A 357 -38.57 -8.83 4.29
C TYR A 357 -39.47 -8.99 5.52
N THR A 358 -39.11 -9.92 6.40
CA THR A 358 -39.75 -10.07 7.71
C THR A 358 -38.73 -9.82 8.82
N PHE A 359 -39.19 -9.25 9.93
CA PHE A 359 -38.41 -9.11 11.15
C PHE A 359 -39.13 -9.80 12.31
N THR A 360 -38.43 -10.67 13.01
CA THR A 360 -38.99 -11.46 14.11
C THR A 360 -38.14 -11.27 15.37
N TYR A 361 -38.76 -10.81 16.46
CA TYR A 361 -38.14 -10.80 17.79
C TYR A 361 -38.10 -12.22 18.38
N HIS A 362 -37.05 -12.49 19.15
CA HIS A 362 -36.83 -13.80 19.78
C HIS A 362 -37.27 -13.84 21.26
N PHE A 363 -38.50 -13.43 21.56
CA PHE A 363 -39.00 -13.18 22.94
C PHE A 363 -38.71 -14.26 23.98
N ASN A 364 -38.71 -15.54 23.57
CA ASN A 364 -38.59 -16.68 24.49
C ASN A 364 -37.16 -17.26 24.56
N THR A 365 -36.17 -16.60 23.98
CA THR A 365 -34.77 -17.05 24.05
C THR A 365 -34.06 -16.49 25.28
N GLU A 366 -33.09 -17.23 25.81
CA GLU A 366 -32.28 -16.78 26.95
C GLU A 366 -31.59 -15.44 26.66
N ASP A 367 -31.08 -15.27 25.44
CA ASP A 367 -30.42 -14.03 25.01
C ASP A 367 -31.38 -12.83 25.04
N PHE A 368 -32.64 -13.02 24.61
CA PHE A 368 -33.63 -11.95 24.64
C PHE A 368 -34.02 -11.55 26.07
N ILE A 369 -34.23 -12.54 26.94
CA ILE A 369 -34.55 -12.33 28.35
C ILE A 369 -33.38 -11.60 29.04
N ALA A 370 -32.15 -12.06 28.82
CA ALA A 370 -30.96 -11.41 29.35
C ALA A 370 -30.79 -9.97 28.82
N ALA A 371 -31.07 -9.73 27.54
CA ALA A 371 -31.07 -8.38 26.98
C ALA A 371 -32.10 -7.48 27.67
N LYS A 372 -33.32 -8.00 27.92
CA LYS A 372 -34.38 -7.29 28.66
C LYS A 372 -33.95 -6.92 30.07
N ASP A 373 -33.34 -7.85 30.81
CA ASP A 373 -32.83 -7.61 32.15
C ASP A 373 -31.71 -6.56 32.17
N LYS A 374 -30.98 -6.41 31.05
CA LYS A 374 -29.96 -5.39 30.82
C LYS A 374 -30.50 -4.07 30.25
N GLY A 375 -31.83 -3.93 30.13
CA GLY A 375 -32.49 -2.68 29.73
C GLY A 375 -32.87 -2.59 28.25
N PHE A 376 -32.92 -3.71 27.51
CA PHE A 376 -33.35 -3.70 26.11
C PHE A 376 -34.84 -3.31 25.95
N LEU A 377 -35.10 -2.21 25.25
CA LEU A 377 -36.45 -1.67 25.06
C LEU A 377 -37.14 -2.12 23.76
N GLY A 378 -36.44 -2.85 22.89
CA GLY A 378 -36.88 -3.13 21.53
C GLY A 378 -36.23 -2.20 20.50
N HIS A 379 -36.32 -2.57 19.23
CA HIS A 379 -35.91 -1.71 18.13
C HIS A 379 -36.92 -0.57 17.91
N PRO A 380 -36.50 0.71 17.77
CA PRO A 380 -37.43 1.85 17.74
C PRO A 380 -38.50 1.80 16.64
N ALA A 381 -38.20 1.15 15.51
CA ALA A 381 -39.12 1.03 14.38
C ALA A 381 -40.12 -0.13 14.49
N PHE A 382 -39.93 -1.07 15.44
CA PHE A 382 -40.69 -2.31 15.52
C PHE A 382 -41.29 -2.50 16.91
N SER A 383 -42.62 -2.43 16.98
CA SER A 383 -43.36 -2.55 18.23
C SER A 383 -43.17 -3.92 18.89
N MET A 384 -42.70 -3.92 20.13
CA MET A 384 -42.60 -5.09 21.00
C MET A 384 -43.93 -5.80 21.31
N LYS A 385 -45.09 -5.28 20.85
CA LYS A 385 -46.39 -5.94 21.00
C LYS A 385 -46.55 -7.17 20.11
N TYR A 386 -45.80 -7.23 19.01
CA TYR A 386 -45.87 -8.31 18.03
C TYR A 386 -44.50 -8.95 17.93
N ALA A 387 -44.46 -10.28 17.82
CA ALA A 387 -43.21 -10.98 17.60
C ALA A 387 -42.71 -10.77 16.17
N GLU A 388 -43.61 -10.72 15.19
CA GLU A 388 -43.28 -10.63 13.76
C GLU A 388 -43.80 -9.34 13.13
N HIS A 389 -42.99 -8.78 12.23
CA HIS A 389 -43.27 -7.60 11.43
C HIS A 389 -42.95 -7.87 9.96
N THR A 390 -43.81 -7.40 9.06
CA THR A 390 -43.67 -7.59 7.61
C THR A 390 -43.72 -6.28 6.82
N ASN A 391 -44.26 -5.20 7.41
CA ASN A 391 -44.40 -3.92 6.74
C ASN A 391 -43.10 -3.09 6.83
N ASN A 392 -42.56 -2.70 5.67
CA ASN A 392 -41.39 -1.81 5.52
C ASN A 392 -40.19 -2.17 6.42
N VAL A 393 -39.87 -3.46 6.51
CA VAL A 393 -38.88 -3.98 7.46
C VAL A 393 -37.45 -3.55 7.15
N LEU A 394 -37.05 -3.53 5.88
CA LEU A 394 -35.65 -3.29 5.50
C LEU A 394 -35.24 -1.82 5.70
N GLU A 395 -36.13 -0.88 5.40
CA GLU A 395 -35.87 0.55 5.32
C GLU A 395 -35.28 1.16 6.62
N PRO A 396 -35.78 0.86 7.84
CA PRO A 396 -35.17 1.33 9.09
C PRO A 396 -33.70 0.92 9.27
N PHE A 397 -33.28 -0.22 8.71
CA PHE A 397 -31.90 -0.70 8.80
C PHE A 397 -31.03 -0.09 7.71
N VAL A 398 -31.50 0.02 6.47
CA VAL A 398 -30.76 0.63 5.35
C VAL A 398 -30.39 2.08 5.64
N ARG A 399 -31.22 2.82 6.38
CA ARG A 399 -30.91 4.18 6.85
C ARG A 399 -29.66 4.29 7.73
N ARG A 400 -29.15 3.18 8.24
CA ARG A 400 -27.88 3.11 8.99
C ARG A 400 -26.65 3.06 8.08
N LEU A 401 -26.84 2.80 6.79
CA LEU A 401 -25.77 2.79 5.78
C LEU A 401 -25.61 4.17 5.14
N PRO A 402 -24.38 4.57 4.76
CA PRO A 402 -24.20 5.73 3.91
C PRO A 402 -24.84 5.47 2.53
N PRO A 403 -25.49 6.47 1.91
CA PRO A 403 -26.05 6.32 0.58
C PRO A 403 -24.99 5.95 -0.46
N ARG A 404 -25.27 4.99 -1.35
CA ARG A 404 -24.33 4.54 -2.40
C ARG A 404 -23.78 5.66 -3.30
N LYS A 405 -24.55 6.74 -3.48
CA LYS A 405 -24.17 7.91 -4.29
C LYS A 405 -23.30 8.93 -3.54
N ARG A 406 -23.03 8.71 -2.26
CA ARG A 406 -22.23 9.63 -1.44
C ARG A 406 -20.76 9.58 -1.89
N LYS A 407 -20.08 10.73 -1.90
CA LYS A 407 -18.71 10.87 -2.44
C LYS A 407 -17.68 9.96 -1.73
N ASP A 408 -17.87 9.70 -0.44
CA ASP A 408 -17.01 8.88 0.43
C ASP A 408 -17.49 7.42 0.55
N PHE A 409 -18.44 6.98 -0.29
CA PHE A 409 -18.95 5.60 -0.23
C PHE A 409 -17.86 4.56 -0.53
N GLU A 410 -16.93 4.85 -1.43
CA GLU A 410 -15.79 3.97 -1.71
C GLU A 410 -14.86 3.81 -0.49
N GLU A 411 -14.66 4.89 0.27
CA GLU A 411 -13.87 4.86 1.50
C GLU A 411 -14.57 4.02 2.57
N TYR A 412 -15.91 4.11 2.65
CA TYR A 412 -16.71 3.26 3.54
C TYR A 412 -16.57 1.78 3.17
N LEU A 413 -16.66 1.41 1.89
CA LEU A 413 -16.46 0.02 1.44
C LEU A 413 -15.06 -0.48 1.79
N ALA A 414 -14.03 0.32 1.53
CA ALA A 414 -12.64 -0.01 1.87
C ALA A 414 -12.44 -0.24 3.38
N GLN A 415 -13.10 0.55 4.24
CA GLN A 415 -13.07 0.31 5.69
C GLN A 415 -13.60 -1.07 6.07
N HIS A 416 -14.51 -1.64 5.30
CA HIS A 416 -15.09 -2.96 5.52
C HIS A 416 -14.46 -4.06 4.64
N LEU A 417 -13.37 -3.76 3.94
CA LEU A 417 -12.71 -4.65 2.97
C LEU A 417 -13.67 -5.17 1.89
N LEU A 418 -14.64 -4.35 1.49
CA LEU A 418 -15.62 -4.68 0.45
C LEU A 418 -15.18 -4.12 -0.92
N PRO A 419 -15.53 -4.81 -2.02
CA PRO A 419 -15.18 -4.38 -3.37
C PRO A 419 -15.92 -3.09 -3.75
N SER A 420 -15.27 -2.28 -4.59
CA SER A 420 -15.89 -1.12 -5.25
C SER A 420 -15.77 -1.27 -6.78
N PRO A 421 -16.89 -1.35 -7.52
CA PRO A 421 -18.28 -1.27 -7.03
C PRO A 421 -18.70 -2.48 -6.16
N PHE A 422 -19.63 -2.24 -5.22
CA PHE A 422 -20.25 -3.31 -4.42
C PHE A 422 -21.51 -3.80 -5.12
N GLU A 423 -21.43 -4.98 -5.73
CA GLU A 423 -22.50 -5.57 -6.54
C GLU A 423 -23.60 -6.24 -5.70
N GLY A 424 -23.36 -6.47 -4.40
CA GLY A 424 -24.36 -7.06 -3.50
C GLY A 424 -25.51 -6.12 -3.17
N SER A 425 -26.61 -6.68 -2.65
CA SER A 425 -27.79 -5.97 -2.16
C SER A 425 -27.50 -5.12 -0.92
N ASP A 426 -28.38 -4.17 -0.61
CA ASP A 426 -28.28 -3.44 0.67
C ASP A 426 -28.45 -4.39 1.87
N PHE A 427 -29.18 -5.51 1.71
CA PHE A 427 -29.28 -6.55 2.73
C PHE A 427 -27.93 -7.23 2.99
N ALA A 428 -27.19 -7.60 1.94
CA ALA A 428 -25.82 -8.09 2.09
C ALA A 428 -24.91 -7.04 2.75
N LEU A 429 -24.99 -5.78 2.29
CA LEU A 429 -24.18 -4.68 2.81
C LEU A 429 -24.42 -4.45 4.31
N LEU A 430 -25.68 -4.54 4.78
CA LEU A 430 -26.02 -4.51 6.20
C LEU A 430 -25.31 -5.61 6.99
N GLY A 431 -25.27 -6.83 6.45
CA GLY A 431 -24.62 -7.98 7.08
C GLY A 431 -23.09 -7.83 7.17
N TYR A 432 -22.44 -7.43 6.07
CA TYR A 432 -20.98 -7.28 6.02
C TYR A 432 -20.45 -6.10 6.85
N THR A 433 -21.23 -5.03 6.96
CA THR A 433 -20.83 -3.82 7.70
C THR A 433 -21.28 -3.83 9.16
N GLY A 434 -22.28 -4.67 9.45
CA GLY A 434 -23.00 -4.75 10.71
C GLY A 434 -23.89 -3.56 11.04
N ALA A 435 -23.91 -2.52 10.18
CA ALA A 435 -24.77 -1.34 10.31
C ALA A 435 -24.78 -0.71 11.73
N LYS A 436 -23.62 -0.72 12.40
CA LYS A 436 -23.48 -0.28 13.79
C LYS A 436 -23.71 1.23 13.90
N SER A 437 -24.44 1.66 14.94
CA SER A 437 -24.54 3.06 15.33
C SER A 437 -23.91 3.26 16.73
N PRO A 438 -23.14 4.34 16.97
CA PRO A 438 -22.46 4.55 18.24
C PRO A 438 -23.38 4.64 19.48
N GLY A 439 -24.67 4.91 19.29
CA GLY A 439 -25.57 5.29 20.39
C GLY A 439 -26.57 4.23 20.86
N ASP A 440 -26.72 3.10 20.16
CA ASP A 440 -27.86 2.21 20.39
C ASP A 440 -27.51 0.74 20.68
N GLY A 441 -26.27 0.33 20.40
CA GLY A 441 -25.80 -1.04 20.66
C GLY A 441 -26.22 -2.10 19.64
N PHE A 442 -27.02 -1.73 18.64
CA PHE A 442 -27.49 -2.65 17.60
C PHE A 442 -26.39 -3.00 16.60
N CYS A 443 -26.36 -4.25 16.16
CA CYS A 443 -25.52 -4.73 15.07
C CYS A 443 -26.24 -5.85 14.32
N LEU A 444 -26.22 -5.80 13.00
CA LEU A 444 -26.63 -6.92 12.16
C LEU A 444 -25.46 -7.85 11.95
N LEU A 445 -25.71 -9.15 11.97
CA LEU A 445 -24.71 -10.17 11.64
C LEU A 445 -25.30 -11.08 10.56
N ILE A 446 -24.45 -11.52 9.64
CA ILE A 446 -24.83 -12.57 8.71
C ILE A 446 -25.10 -13.85 9.52
N ASP A 447 -26.20 -14.54 9.21
CA ASP A 447 -26.52 -15.81 9.85
C ASP A 447 -25.34 -16.80 9.65
N PRO A 448 -24.81 -17.40 10.73
CA PRO A 448 -23.74 -18.39 10.65
C PRO A 448 -24.00 -19.56 9.69
N ASP A 449 -25.25 -19.83 9.30
CA ASP A 449 -25.59 -20.85 8.30
C ASP A 449 -24.85 -20.66 6.97
N VAL A 450 -24.48 -19.43 6.60
CA VAL A 450 -23.68 -19.16 5.39
C VAL A 450 -22.30 -19.83 5.43
N LEU A 451 -21.77 -20.08 6.63
CA LEU A 451 -20.46 -20.71 6.84
C LEU A 451 -20.46 -22.18 6.42
N ASN A 452 -21.62 -22.79 6.17
CA ASN A 452 -21.70 -24.15 5.64
C ASN A 452 -21.23 -24.24 4.17
N GLY A 453 -21.22 -23.12 3.45
CA GLY A 453 -20.71 -23.02 2.08
C GLY A 453 -19.32 -22.37 1.98
N GLU A 454 -18.98 -21.95 0.76
CA GLU A 454 -17.83 -21.08 0.53
C GLU A 454 -18.17 -19.65 0.96
N ALA A 455 -17.40 -19.07 1.89
CA ALA A 455 -17.67 -17.74 2.44
C ALA A 455 -16.39 -17.01 2.84
N GLU A 456 -16.39 -15.69 2.70
CA GLU A 456 -15.37 -14.80 3.26
C GLU A 456 -16.07 -13.77 4.16
N LEU A 457 -15.63 -13.63 5.41
CA LEU A 457 -16.21 -12.69 6.38
C LEU A 457 -15.13 -11.88 7.08
N LEU A 458 -15.39 -10.59 7.27
CA LEU A 458 -14.59 -9.72 8.14
C LEU A 458 -15.16 -9.75 9.56
N LEU A 459 -14.36 -10.22 10.53
CA LEU A 459 -14.77 -10.39 11.91
C LEU A 459 -13.91 -9.57 12.86
N GLU A 460 -14.50 -8.95 13.87
CA GLU A 460 -13.78 -8.32 14.97
C GLU A 460 -13.39 -9.39 16.00
N VAL A 461 -12.13 -9.39 16.45
CA VAL A 461 -11.68 -10.24 17.56
C VAL A 461 -12.27 -9.68 18.85
N ALA A 462 -13.11 -10.47 19.52
CA ALA A 462 -13.74 -10.10 20.77
C ALA A 462 -12.73 -10.12 21.91
N GLY A 463 -12.75 -9.09 22.75
CA GLY A 463 -12.00 -9.07 24.01
C GLY A 463 -10.49 -8.82 23.88
N THR A 464 -10.00 -8.32 22.74
CA THR A 464 -8.58 -8.00 22.55
C THR A 464 -8.03 -7.04 23.61
N ARG A 465 -8.82 -6.03 23.99
CA ARG A 465 -8.44 -5.08 25.06
C ARG A 465 -8.21 -5.70 26.44
N TYR A 466 -8.65 -6.93 26.68
CA TYR A 466 -8.49 -7.62 27.96
C TYR A 466 -7.28 -8.56 27.98
N GLN A 467 -6.59 -8.72 26.86
CA GLN A 467 -5.40 -9.58 26.78
C GLN A 467 -4.19 -8.81 27.29
N LEU A 468 -3.74 -9.15 28.51
CA LEU A 468 -2.61 -8.50 29.17
C LEU A 468 -1.28 -9.04 28.64
N GLY A 469 -0.27 -8.18 28.52
CA GLY A 469 1.10 -8.56 28.17
C GLY A 469 1.35 -8.85 26.68
N LEU A 470 0.36 -8.62 25.81
CA LEU A 470 0.55 -8.73 24.36
C LEU A 470 1.11 -7.44 23.77
N ASP A 471 2.23 -7.56 23.07
CA ASP A 471 2.73 -6.51 22.21
C ASP A 471 2.04 -6.57 20.84
N LEU A 472 0.90 -5.87 20.73
CA LEU A 472 0.12 -5.80 19.48
C LEU A 472 0.84 -5.05 18.36
N GLU A 473 1.99 -4.41 18.59
CA GLU A 473 2.80 -3.85 17.51
C GLU A 473 3.40 -4.95 16.64
N ARG A 474 3.67 -6.13 17.22
CA ARG A 474 4.19 -7.31 16.53
C ARG A 474 3.17 -8.07 15.68
N VAL A 475 1.87 -7.79 15.83
CA VAL A 475 0.82 -8.37 14.99
C VAL A 475 0.74 -7.59 13.68
N SER A 476 0.95 -8.22 12.54
CA SER A 476 0.89 -7.59 11.22
C SER A 476 -0.35 -7.99 10.44
N VAL A 477 -0.77 -7.15 9.50
CA VAL A 477 -1.83 -7.51 8.55
C VAL A 477 -1.30 -8.57 7.60
N GLY A 478 -2.06 -9.66 7.45
CA GLY A 478 -1.67 -10.87 6.73
C GLY A 478 -1.25 -12.02 7.63
N ASP A 479 -0.95 -11.78 8.91
CA ASP A 479 -0.51 -12.83 9.83
C ASP A 479 -1.59 -13.90 9.98
N MET A 480 -1.18 -15.16 9.88
CA MET A 480 -2.07 -16.30 10.11
C MET A 480 -2.38 -16.43 11.60
N VAL A 481 -3.64 -16.73 11.92
CA VAL A 481 -4.07 -17.02 13.29
C VAL A 481 -4.70 -18.40 13.35
N SER A 482 -4.48 -19.09 14.47
CA SER A 482 -5.14 -20.35 14.78
C SER A 482 -6.47 -20.07 15.49
N LEU A 483 -7.52 -20.79 15.08
CA LEU A 483 -8.82 -20.79 15.74
C LEU A 483 -8.92 -22.05 16.60
N ILE A 484 -8.86 -21.89 17.92
CA ILE A 484 -8.78 -23.01 18.88
C ILE A 484 -10.08 -23.08 19.69
N PRO A 485 -10.92 -24.11 19.51
CA PRO A 485 -12.07 -24.35 20.38
C PRO A 485 -11.61 -24.65 21.82
N GLU A 486 -12.27 -24.05 22.81
CA GLU A 486 -12.04 -24.26 24.24
C GLU A 486 -13.29 -24.88 24.90
N PRO A 487 -13.52 -26.20 24.77
CA PRO A 487 -14.73 -26.87 25.30
C PRO A 487 -14.86 -26.80 26.82
N ASP A 488 -13.74 -26.62 27.52
CA ASP A 488 -13.66 -26.50 28.98
C ASP A 488 -13.76 -25.04 29.46
N ASN A 489 -14.07 -24.09 28.58
CA ASN A 489 -14.19 -22.68 28.94
C ASN A 489 -15.38 -22.46 29.89
N GLU A 490 -15.11 -21.85 31.06
CA GLU A 490 -16.09 -21.68 32.14
C GLU A 490 -17.28 -20.78 31.79
N HIS A 491 -17.18 -19.96 30.75
CA HIS A 491 -18.22 -19.01 30.35
C HIS A 491 -19.03 -19.46 29.13
N ASP A 492 -18.38 -20.11 28.16
CA ASP A 492 -19.01 -20.60 26.92
C ASP A 492 -18.26 -21.83 26.41
N PRO A 493 -18.84 -23.05 26.49
CA PRO A 493 -18.19 -24.27 26.01
C PRO A 493 -18.00 -24.31 24.48
N ASN A 494 -18.56 -23.36 23.74
CA ASN A 494 -18.28 -23.19 22.31
C ASN A 494 -17.23 -22.11 22.03
N ALA A 495 -16.61 -21.51 23.05
CA ALA A 495 -15.64 -20.43 22.86
C ALA A 495 -14.52 -20.84 21.89
N ILE A 496 -14.19 -19.96 20.95
CA ILE A 496 -13.09 -20.15 20.00
C ILE A 496 -12.06 -19.06 20.26
N ALA A 497 -10.90 -19.45 20.77
CA ALA A 497 -9.76 -18.57 20.96
C ALA A 497 -9.09 -18.25 19.61
N VAL A 498 -8.71 -16.99 19.44
CA VAL A 498 -7.89 -16.51 18.31
C VAL A 498 -6.45 -16.44 18.79
N VAL A 499 -5.58 -17.30 18.27
CA VAL A 499 -4.19 -17.43 18.73
C VAL A 499 -3.22 -17.03 17.63
N HIS A 500 -2.32 -16.11 17.98
CA HIS A 500 -1.20 -15.66 17.17
C HIS A 500 0.13 -16.15 17.78
N GLU A 501 1.26 -16.01 17.08
CA GLU A 501 2.58 -16.40 17.60
C GLU A 501 2.93 -15.69 18.92
N ILE A 502 2.41 -14.48 19.14
CA ILE A 502 2.64 -13.71 20.37
C ILE A 502 1.71 -14.10 21.52
N GLY A 503 0.69 -14.94 21.26
CA GLY A 503 -0.32 -15.36 22.23
C GLY A 503 -1.77 -15.18 21.76
N LYS A 504 -2.70 -15.33 22.71
CA LYS A 504 -4.15 -15.29 22.47
C LYS A 504 -4.64 -13.85 22.28
N LEU A 505 -5.00 -13.47 21.06
CA LEU A 505 -5.48 -12.12 20.72
C LEU A 505 -6.91 -11.83 21.21
N GLY A 506 -7.66 -12.86 21.58
CA GLY A 506 -9.04 -12.77 22.05
C GLY A 506 -9.87 -13.96 21.56
N TYR A 507 -11.15 -13.73 21.27
CA TYR A 507 -12.11 -14.76 20.90
C TYR A 507 -12.92 -14.39 19.66
N ILE A 508 -13.49 -15.39 19.01
CA ILE A 508 -14.56 -15.19 18.03
C ILE A 508 -15.84 -14.74 18.76
N ASN A 509 -16.66 -13.93 18.09
CA ASN A 509 -17.96 -13.55 18.61
C ASN A 509 -18.84 -14.81 18.83
N LYS A 510 -19.37 -14.99 20.04
CA LYS A 510 -20.16 -16.16 20.46
C LYS A 510 -21.25 -16.58 19.47
N VAL A 511 -21.84 -15.61 18.76
CA VAL A 511 -22.92 -15.86 17.78
C VAL A 511 -22.46 -16.77 16.64
N LEU A 512 -21.17 -16.76 16.31
CA LEU A 512 -20.59 -17.56 15.22
C LEU A 512 -19.97 -18.87 15.72
N CYS A 513 -19.79 -19.04 17.02
CA CYS A 513 -18.97 -20.08 17.60
C CYS A 513 -19.48 -21.50 17.32
N ASP A 514 -20.77 -21.79 17.54
CA ASP A 514 -21.33 -23.13 17.31
C ASP A 514 -21.12 -23.60 15.86
N SER A 515 -21.47 -22.76 14.89
CA SER A 515 -21.29 -23.07 13.46
C SER A 515 -19.81 -23.17 13.08
N LEU A 516 -18.94 -22.31 13.63
CA LEU A 516 -17.50 -22.36 13.34
C LEU A 516 -16.81 -23.58 13.96
N CYS A 517 -17.18 -24.01 15.18
CA CYS A 517 -16.63 -25.22 15.79
C CYS A 517 -16.82 -26.45 14.88
N LYS A 518 -18.02 -26.60 14.30
CA LYS A 518 -18.35 -27.69 13.35
C LYS A 518 -17.49 -27.65 12.09
N ARG A 519 -17.06 -26.45 11.68
CA ARG A 519 -16.28 -26.20 10.46
C ARG A 519 -14.78 -26.34 10.70
N ILE A 520 -14.29 -25.85 11.83
CA ILE A 520 -12.91 -26.03 12.32
C ILE A 520 -12.60 -27.53 12.46
N ALA A 521 -13.51 -28.31 13.03
CA ALA A 521 -13.36 -29.76 13.15
C ALA A 521 -13.19 -30.50 11.80
N LYS A 522 -13.57 -29.87 10.69
CA LYS A 522 -13.43 -30.39 9.33
C LYS A 522 -12.22 -29.81 8.58
N ASN A 523 -11.39 -28.99 9.22
CA ASN A 523 -10.28 -28.24 8.61
C ASN A 523 -10.69 -27.38 7.41
N LYS A 524 -11.91 -26.82 7.42
CA LYS A 524 -12.43 -26.01 6.30
C LYS A 524 -12.46 -24.51 6.60
N VAL A 525 -11.64 -24.06 7.54
CA VAL A 525 -11.61 -22.65 7.97
C VAL A 525 -10.18 -22.18 8.11
N THR A 526 -9.86 -21.07 7.45
CA THR A 526 -8.62 -20.31 7.67
C THR A 526 -8.97 -18.93 8.19
N ALA A 527 -8.04 -18.33 8.93
CA ALA A 527 -8.18 -16.96 9.39
C ALA A 527 -6.82 -16.26 9.38
N SER A 528 -6.83 -15.00 8.97
CA SER A 528 -5.66 -14.13 9.01
C SER A 528 -6.04 -12.72 9.45
N VAL A 529 -5.07 -11.98 9.97
CA VAL A 529 -5.27 -10.59 10.43
C VAL A 529 -5.56 -9.71 9.23
N ALA A 530 -6.78 -9.19 9.14
CA ALA A 530 -7.25 -8.34 8.04
C ALA A 530 -6.89 -6.86 8.24
N LYS A 531 -7.03 -6.35 9.47
CA LYS A 531 -6.67 -4.97 9.82
C LYS A 531 -6.55 -4.81 11.33
N LYS A 532 -5.80 -3.78 11.74
CA LYS A 532 -5.73 -3.28 13.12
C LYS A 532 -6.28 -1.86 13.17
N ASN A 533 -7.14 -1.58 14.14
CA ASN A 533 -7.78 -0.30 14.39
C ASN A 533 -7.79 -0.01 15.90
N GLY A 534 -8.48 1.07 16.30
CA GLY A 534 -8.68 1.41 17.70
C GLY A 534 -7.58 2.31 18.27
N THR A 535 -7.57 2.45 19.59
CA THR A 535 -6.57 3.22 20.35
C THR A 535 -5.71 2.28 21.19
N THR A 536 -4.64 2.78 21.80
CA THR A 536 -3.85 1.99 22.76
C THR A 536 -4.70 1.44 23.91
N ASP A 537 -5.68 2.21 24.38
CA ASP A 537 -6.60 1.81 25.46
C ASP A 537 -7.73 0.88 24.98
N ARG A 538 -8.00 0.86 23.68
CA ARG A 538 -9.04 0.03 23.07
C ARG A 538 -8.55 -0.47 21.71
N PRO A 539 -7.58 -1.40 21.69
CA PRO A 539 -7.09 -1.96 20.45
C PRO A 539 -8.17 -2.83 19.82
N LEU A 540 -8.28 -2.75 18.49
CA LEU A 540 -9.20 -3.56 17.71
C LEU A 540 -8.40 -4.34 16.67
N VAL A 541 -8.55 -5.66 16.68
CA VAL A 541 -8.00 -6.54 15.66
C VAL A 541 -9.17 -7.14 14.90
N TYR A 542 -9.07 -7.16 13.57
CA TYR A 542 -10.05 -7.78 12.70
C TYR A 542 -9.39 -8.90 11.91
N LEU A 543 -10.12 -9.98 11.71
CA LEU A 543 -9.72 -11.14 10.92
C LEU A 543 -10.53 -11.20 9.63
N ILE A 544 -9.90 -11.63 8.54
CA ILE A 544 -10.65 -12.23 7.44
C ILE A 544 -10.73 -13.72 7.72
N LEU A 545 -11.95 -14.25 7.73
CA LEU A 545 -12.24 -15.65 7.90
C LEU A 545 -12.69 -16.22 6.57
N GLU A 546 -12.11 -17.33 6.16
CA GLU A 546 -12.45 -18.01 4.92
C GLU A 546 -12.96 -19.41 5.22
N CYS A 547 -14.10 -19.73 4.61
CA CYS A 547 -14.72 -21.03 4.68
C CYS A 547 -14.65 -21.70 3.31
N GLU A 548 -14.18 -22.94 3.26
CA GLU A 548 -14.19 -23.79 2.05
C GLU A 548 -15.43 -24.69 2.00
N LYS A 549 -15.95 -25.06 0.82
CA LYS A 549 -17.12 -25.95 0.73
C LYS A 549 -16.92 -27.27 1.47
#